data_AF-A0A7X3A4Z6-F1
#
_entry.id   AF-A0A7X3A4Z6-F1
#
_cell.length_a   1.000
_cell.length_b   1.000
_cell.length_c   1.000
_cell.angle_alpha   90.00
_cell.angle_beta   90.00
_cell.angle_gamma   90.00
#
_symmetry.space_group_name_H-M   'P 1'
#
loop_
_entity.id
_entity.type
_entity.pdbx_description
1 polymer ?
#
loop_
_entity_poly.entity_id
_entity_poly.type
_entity_poly.pdbx_seq_one_letter_code
_entity_poly.pdbx_strand_id
1 'polypeptide(L)'
;MGAEFDIIGRLRGGEGEYSIGVGVTPEQVNGYYLSEQEQQSLYATIKEGDTAFYDVSFAPQVKVVSPVNKQLIEGGELVFEWEAYPGASYYQLSITDFMRDGKGKIVGSSSTALDQERWEGTTATYSVDDLRQYPRGYGKSGGGDQKTTIGNSGILGAVYPGGDFIWSVRAYDAKGKLLSSSGGYYTLLDRVQPFFSLDDEGMLEGDRLVMEGSYEEAIRAYESESAGNDYALRALAMMALHGITFEDQGDPGKALFYLNKIADPSPYDLQSIRSAEERQSRP
;
A
#
# COMPACT_ATOMS: atom_id res chain seq x y z
N MET A 1 -12.94 19.28 21.98
CA MET A 1 -12.03 20.42 21.75
C MET A 1 -10.78 19.85 21.11
N GLY A 2 -10.69 19.86 19.78
CA GLY A 2 -9.44 19.53 19.08
C GLY A 2 -8.68 20.83 18.85
N ALA A 3 -7.39 20.84 19.15
CA ALA A 3 -6.54 21.99 18.88
C ALA A 3 -6.09 21.92 17.42
N GLU A 4 -6.73 22.68 16.56
CA GLU A 4 -6.15 23.03 15.25
C GLU A 4 -4.96 23.96 15.55
N PHE A 5 -3.80 23.71 14.92
CA PHE A 5 -2.66 24.60 15.06
C PHE A 5 -2.15 24.98 13.68
N ASP A 6 -1.95 26.28 13.51
CA ASP A 6 -1.52 26.88 12.25
C ASP A 6 -0.05 27.26 12.34
N ILE A 7 0.69 26.97 11.28
CA ILE A 7 2.06 27.48 11.13
C ILE A 7 2.05 28.50 9.99
N ILE A 8 2.15 29.78 10.36
CA ILE A 8 2.20 30.90 9.41
C ILE A 8 3.67 31.23 9.12
N GLY A 9 4.10 30.96 7.89
CA GLY A 9 5.42 31.34 7.38
C GLY A 9 5.39 32.64 6.60
N ARG A 10 6.46 33.44 6.68
CA ARG A 10 6.68 34.60 5.81
C ARG A 10 7.92 34.39 4.94
N LEU A 11 7.73 34.39 3.64
CA LEU A 11 8.84 34.39 2.68
C LEU A 11 9.07 35.82 2.14
N ARG A 12 10.33 36.26 2.18
CA ARG A 12 10.84 37.45 1.48
C ARG A 12 12.04 36.99 0.66
N GLY A 13 11.92 37.03 -0.66
CA GLY A 13 12.95 36.54 -1.58
C GLY A 13 12.91 37.28 -2.91
N GLY A 14 13.92 37.03 -3.75
CA GLY A 14 13.88 37.43 -5.16
C GLY A 14 12.81 36.63 -5.92
N GLU A 15 12.59 36.98 -7.18
CA GLU A 15 11.62 36.26 -8.01
C GLU A 15 11.97 34.77 -8.10
N GLY A 16 10.99 33.91 -7.83
CA GLY A 16 11.20 32.46 -7.89
C GLY A 16 10.09 31.61 -7.30
N GLU A 17 10.26 30.30 -7.45
CA GLU A 17 9.45 29.26 -6.84
C GLU A 17 10.18 28.68 -5.64
N TYR A 18 9.50 28.61 -4.50
CA TYR A 18 10.05 28.16 -3.23
C TYR A 18 9.26 26.95 -2.74
N SER A 19 9.96 25.92 -2.29
CA SER A 19 9.33 24.87 -1.49
C SER A 19 9.22 25.30 -0.03
N ILE A 20 8.09 25.01 0.60
CA ILE A 20 7.81 25.33 1.99
C ILE A 20 7.94 24.06 2.81
N GLY A 21 8.83 24.10 3.81
CA GLY A 21 8.94 23.07 4.83
C GLY A 21 8.41 23.57 6.16
N VAL A 22 7.65 22.73 6.86
CA VAL A 22 7.14 23.03 8.20
C VAL A 22 7.82 22.09 9.20
N GLY A 23 8.61 22.67 10.10
CA GLY A 23 9.29 21.94 11.17
C GLY A 23 8.40 21.81 12.39
N VAL A 24 8.14 20.58 12.82
CA VAL A 24 7.25 20.23 13.94
C VAL A 24 7.88 19.11 14.77
N THR A 25 7.63 19.10 16.09
CA THR A 25 8.06 18.01 16.97
C THR A 25 7.07 16.85 16.91
N PRO A 26 7.49 15.61 17.25
CA PRO A 26 6.58 14.47 17.34
C PRO A 26 5.35 14.74 18.22
N GLU A 27 5.52 15.43 19.35
CA GLU A 27 4.43 15.77 20.27
C GLU A 27 3.40 16.72 19.64
N GLN A 28 3.83 17.61 18.73
CA GLN A 28 2.95 18.56 18.06
C GLN A 28 2.07 17.88 17.00
N VAL A 29 2.62 16.90 16.28
CA VAL A 29 1.87 16.20 15.21
C VAL A 29 1.19 14.92 15.66
N ASN A 30 1.45 14.47 16.89
CA ASN A 30 0.85 13.24 17.39
C ASN A 30 -0.68 13.32 17.41
N GLY A 31 -1.35 12.42 16.70
CA GLY A 31 -2.81 12.44 16.55
C GLY A 31 -3.31 13.40 15.47
N TYR A 32 -2.42 13.97 14.66
CA TYR A 32 -2.77 14.89 13.57
C TYR A 32 -2.21 14.44 12.21
N TYR A 33 -2.93 14.84 11.17
CA TYR A 33 -2.66 14.55 9.78
C TYR A 33 -2.56 15.85 8.99
N LEU A 34 -1.50 15.99 8.19
CA LEU A 34 -1.36 17.06 7.23
C LEU A 34 -2.07 16.66 5.94
N SER A 35 -3.10 17.39 5.52
CA SER A 35 -3.94 16.96 4.38
C SER A 35 -3.19 16.95 3.05
N GLU A 36 -3.55 16.06 2.12
CA GLU A 36 -2.91 15.98 0.78
C GLU A 36 -2.99 17.31 0.02
N GLN A 37 -4.08 18.07 0.20
CA GLN A 37 -4.25 19.38 -0.42
C GLN A 37 -3.19 20.37 0.09
N GLU A 38 -2.79 20.27 1.35
CA GLU A 38 -1.74 21.10 1.94
C GLU A 38 -0.36 20.61 1.53
N GLN A 39 -0.14 19.29 1.45
CA GLN A 39 1.12 18.70 0.98
C GLN A 39 1.45 19.10 -0.47
N GLN A 40 0.44 19.14 -1.35
CA GLN A 40 0.60 19.57 -2.73
C GLN A 40 0.75 21.10 -2.88
N SER A 41 0.32 21.87 -1.88
CA SER A 41 0.35 23.34 -1.88
C SER A 41 1.58 23.93 -1.21
N LEU A 42 2.60 23.12 -0.86
CA LEU A 42 3.85 23.58 -0.26
C LEU A 42 4.82 24.22 -1.28
N TYR A 43 4.28 24.88 -2.31
CA TYR A 43 5.05 25.66 -3.27
C TYR A 43 4.54 27.09 -3.30
N ALA A 44 5.48 28.02 -3.29
CA ALA A 44 5.21 29.44 -3.27
C ALA A 44 5.88 30.13 -4.45
N THR A 45 5.09 30.74 -5.33
CA THR A 45 5.62 31.65 -6.35
C THR A 45 5.60 33.07 -5.80
N ILE A 46 6.78 33.70 -5.72
CA ILE A 46 6.94 35.07 -5.23
C ILE A 46 7.47 35.92 -6.36
N LYS A 47 6.80 37.04 -6.64
CA LYS A 47 7.30 38.08 -7.54
C LYS A 47 8.14 39.08 -6.75
N GLU A 48 9.02 39.80 -7.45
CA GLU A 48 9.84 40.83 -6.81
C GLU A 48 8.98 41.88 -6.10
N GLY A 49 9.26 42.09 -4.81
CA GLY A 49 8.53 43.05 -3.97
C GLY A 49 7.26 42.51 -3.31
N ASP A 50 6.80 41.32 -3.68
CA ASP A 50 5.60 40.71 -3.10
C ASP A 50 5.90 39.98 -1.77
N THR A 51 4.84 39.76 -0.98
CA THR A 51 4.86 38.86 0.17
C THR A 51 3.73 37.85 -0.02
N ALA A 52 4.04 36.58 0.12
CA ALA A 52 3.06 35.50 0.10
C ALA A 52 2.91 34.90 1.51
N PHE A 53 1.68 34.53 1.85
CA PHE A 53 1.30 33.87 3.10
C PHE A 53 0.80 32.46 2.76
N TYR A 54 1.15 31.51 3.61
CA TYR A 54 0.76 30.11 3.47
C TYR A 54 0.30 29.62 4.82
N ASP A 55 -0.91 29.09 4.85
CA ASP A 55 -1.49 28.45 6.01
C ASP A 55 -1.29 26.95 5.87
N VAL A 56 -0.75 26.34 6.92
CA VAL A 56 -0.59 24.90 7.04
C VAL A 56 -1.35 24.48 8.28
N SER A 57 -2.44 23.74 8.06
CA SER A 57 -3.27 23.19 9.12
C SER A 57 -3.01 21.69 9.28
N PHE A 58 -3.28 21.20 10.48
CA PHE A 58 -3.14 19.81 10.84
C PHE A 58 -4.50 19.33 11.34
N ALA A 59 -5.16 18.48 10.56
CA ALA A 59 -6.46 17.92 10.90
C ALA A 59 -6.27 16.80 11.93
N PRO A 60 -7.18 16.61 12.90
CA PRO A 60 -7.16 15.43 13.75
C PRO A 60 -7.17 14.15 12.91
N GLN A 61 -6.38 13.15 13.30
CA GLN A 61 -6.36 11.86 12.60
C GLN A 61 -7.69 11.12 12.76
N VAL A 62 -8.03 10.33 11.75
CA VAL A 62 -9.04 9.29 11.91
C VAL A 62 -8.50 8.26 12.90
N LYS A 63 -9.30 7.87 13.89
CA LYS A 63 -8.86 6.89 14.89
C LYS A 63 -9.22 5.49 14.46
N VAL A 64 -8.23 4.62 14.45
CA VAL A 64 -8.39 3.18 14.22
C VAL A 64 -8.78 2.48 15.52
N VAL A 65 -9.57 1.41 15.40
CA VAL A 65 -10.04 0.59 16.53
C VAL A 65 -9.48 -0.83 16.42
N SER A 66 -9.61 -1.47 15.25
CA SER A 66 -9.18 -2.86 15.03
C SER A 66 -8.86 -3.11 13.55
N PRO A 67 -7.89 -3.98 13.20
CA PRO A 67 -6.96 -4.65 14.10
C PRO A 67 -5.81 -3.72 14.50
N VAL A 68 -5.29 -3.88 15.72
CA VAL A 68 -4.27 -2.99 16.29
C VAL A 68 -3.26 -3.74 17.15
N ASN A 69 -2.12 -3.10 17.42
CA ASN A 69 -1.12 -3.52 18.42
C ASN A 69 -0.58 -4.95 18.23
N LYS A 70 -0.34 -5.37 16.99
CA LYS A 70 0.15 -6.71 16.64
C LYS A 70 -0.79 -7.83 17.03
N GLN A 71 -2.08 -7.57 16.90
CA GLN A 71 -3.07 -8.62 16.96
C GLN A 71 -2.79 -9.67 15.88
N LEU A 72 -2.71 -10.93 16.31
CA LEU A 72 -2.74 -12.08 15.41
C LEU A 72 -4.19 -12.33 15.01
N ILE A 73 -4.46 -12.35 13.72
CA ILE A 73 -5.76 -12.74 13.19
C ILE A 73 -5.67 -14.18 12.71
N GLU A 74 -6.56 -15.00 13.24
CA GLU A 74 -6.67 -16.41 12.89
C GLU A 74 -7.83 -16.61 11.91
N GLY A 75 -7.64 -17.48 10.92
CA GLY A 75 -8.64 -17.78 9.90
C GLY A 75 -8.72 -16.76 8.75
N GLY A 76 -9.75 -16.92 7.93
CA GLY A 76 -9.84 -16.26 6.61
C GLY A 76 -10.56 -14.91 6.55
N GLU A 77 -10.95 -14.30 7.66
CA GLU A 77 -11.72 -13.03 7.67
C GLU A 77 -10.98 -11.92 8.42
N LEU A 78 -10.96 -10.73 7.82
CA LEU A 78 -10.36 -9.51 8.35
C LEU A 78 -11.45 -8.46 8.56
N VAL A 79 -11.61 -8.02 9.82
CA VAL A 79 -12.55 -6.96 10.19
C VAL A 79 -11.78 -5.72 10.63
N PHE A 80 -11.92 -4.66 9.83
CA PHE A 80 -11.35 -3.34 10.10
C PHE A 80 -12.40 -2.43 10.71
N GLU A 81 -12.04 -1.72 11.77
CA GLU A 81 -12.92 -0.82 12.51
C GLU A 81 -12.22 0.50 12.81
N TRP A 82 -12.95 1.61 12.66
CA TRP A 82 -12.48 2.96 12.96
C TRP A 82 -13.57 3.81 13.60
N GLU A 83 -13.23 4.96 14.16
CA GLU A 83 -14.21 5.94 14.64
C GLU A 83 -14.72 6.80 13.48
N ALA A 84 -16.01 7.15 13.50
CA ALA A 84 -16.58 8.07 12.53
C ALA A 84 -15.87 9.44 12.58
N TYR A 85 -15.50 9.96 11.42
CA TYR A 85 -14.87 11.26 11.28
C TYR A 85 -15.91 12.34 10.92
N PRO A 86 -15.93 13.50 11.61
CA PRO A 86 -16.88 14.56 11.32
C PRO A 86 -16.85 15.02 9.86
N GLY A 87 -18.01 15.05 9.21
CA GLY A 87 -18.17 15.47 7.81
C GLY A 87 -17.81 14.42 6.76
N ALA A 88 -17.30 13.26 7.17
CA ALA A 88 -17.03 12.17 6.24
C ALA A 88 -18.34 11.57 5.71
N SER A 89 -18.38 11.37 4.39
CA SER A 89 -19.45 10.67 3.69
C SER A 89 -19.05 9.25 3.30
N TYR A 90 -17.75 9.01 3.12
CA TYR A 90 -17.23 7.65 2.93
C TYR A 90 -15.76 7.54 3.36
N TYR A 91 -15.28 6.30 3.46
CA TYR A 91 -13.92 5.95 3.81
C TYR A 91 -13.30 5.00 2.77
N GLN A 92 -11.97 5.05 2.66
CA GLN A 92 -11.18 4.11 1.86
C GLN A 92 -9.99 3.61 2.67
N LEU A 93 -9.67 2.33 2.53
CA LEU A 93 -8.60 1.69 3.28
C LEU A 93 -7.34 1.54 2.43
N SER A 94 -6.20 1.47 3.10
CA SER A 94 -4.94 1.05 2.51
C SER A 94 -4.24 0.10 3.45
N ILE A 95 -3.66 -0.96 2.90
CA ILE A 95 -2.87 -1.95 3.64
C ILE A 95 -1.43 -1.85 3.17
N THR A 96 -0.50 -1.89 4.11
CA THR A 96 0.93 -1.79 3.90
C THR A 96 1.59 -3.07 4.40
N ASP A 97 2.32 -3.75 3.52
CA ASP A 97 3.11 -4.93 3.87
C ASP A 97 4.60 -4.59 3.96
N PHE A 98 5.37 -5.48 4.59
CA PHE A 98 6.81 -5.31 4.79
C PHE A 98 7.61 -6.28 3.96
N MET A 99 8.55 -5.75 3.18
CA MET A 99 9.57 -6.57 2.51
C MET A 99 10.70 -6.87 3.49
N ARG A 100 11.09 -8.15 3.57
CA ARG A 100 12.19 -8.61 4.40
C ARG A 100 13.30 -9.20 3.54
N ASP A 101 14.55 -9.03 3.97
CA ASP A 101 15.65 -9.79 3.40
C ASP A 101 15.62 -11.25 3.90
N GLY A 102 16.45 -12.12 3.31
CA GLY A 102 16.58 -13.52 3.72
C GLY A 102 17.14 -13.73 5.15
N LYS A 103 17.34 -12.66 5.93
CA LYS A 103 17.68 -12.70 7.36
C LYS A 103 16.56 -12.13 8.24
N GLY A 104 15.40 -11.82 7.66
CA GLY A 104 14.21 -11.30 8.33
C GLY A 104 14.22 -9.79 8.61
N LYS A 105 15.26 -9.06 8.17
CA LYS A 105 15.34 -7.61 8.36
C LYS A 105 14.41 -6.91 7.38
N ILE A 106 13.60 -5.96 7.86
CA ILE A 106 12.77 -5.12 6.99
C ILE A 106 13.68 -4.26 6.10
N VAL A 107 13.51 -4.39 4.78
CA VAL A 107 14.27 -3.64 3.77
C VAL A 107 13.39 -2.70 2.94
N GLY A 108 12.07 -2.78 3.12
CA GLY A 108 11.14 -1.77 2.63
C GLY A 108 9.69 -2.14 2.94
N SER A 109 8.78 -1.39 2.36
CA SER A 109 7.34 -1.63 2.45
C SER A 109 6.66 -1.30 1.13
N SER A 110 5.49 -1.88 0.91
CA SER A 110 4.61 -1.55 -0.21
C SER A 110 3.21 -1.32 0.32
N SER A 111 2.46 -0.41 -0.30
CA SER A 111 1.10 -0.07 0.14
C SER A 111 0.11 -0.32 -0.99
N THR A 112 -0.91 -1.09 -0.69
CA THR A 112 -2.04 -1.37 -1.57
C THR A 112 -3.25 -0.58 -1.09
N ALA A 113 -3.66 0.40 -1.90
CA ALA A 113 -4.91 1.13 -1.68
C ALA A 113 -6.11 0.28 -2.14
N LEU A 114 -7.10 0.12 -1.27
CA LEU A 114 -8.38 -0.53 -1.56
C LEU A 114 -9.37 0.51 -2.12
N ASP A 115 -8.96 1.16 -3.21
CA ASP A 115 -9.58 2.38 -3.76
C ASP A 115 -10.86 2.13 -4.57
N GLN A 116 -11.17 0.87 -4.88
CA GLN A 116 -12.42 0.48 -5.57
C GLN A 116 -13.62 0.48 -4.63
N GLU A 117 -13.39 0.43 -3.32
CA GLU A 117 -14.44 0.37 -2.32
C GLU A 117 -14.56 1.71 -1.57
N ARG A 118 -15.81 2.02 -1.22
CA ARG A 118 -16.17 3.22 -0.45
C ARG A 118 -17.13 2.80 0.65
N TRP A 119 -16.65 2.87 1.88
CA TRP A 119 -17.43 2.49 3.04
C TRP A 119 -18.15 3.71 3.59
N GLU A 120 -19.48 3.69 3.62
CA GLU A 120 -20.27 4.74 4.30
C GLU A 120 -20.29 4.53 5.82
N GLY A 121 -20.14 3.27 6.25
CA GLY A 121 -20.02 2.88 7.65
C GLY A 121 -18.60 3.01 8.19
N THR A 122 -18.39 2.53 9.41
CA THR A 122 -17.11 2.57 10.13
C THR A 122 -16.45 1.20 10.31
N THR A 123 -16.92 0.23 9.54
CA THR A 123 -16.45 -1.15 9.55
C THR A 123 -16.31 -1.61 8.11
N ALA A 124 -15.24 -2.35 7.83
CA ALA A 124 -15.03 -3.05 6.57
C ALA A 124 -14.64 -4.49 6.86
N THR A 125 -15.27 -5.43 6.16
CA THR A 125 -14.99 -6.87 6.29
C THR A 125 -14.49 -7.39 4.96
N TYR A 126 -13.37 -8.10 5.00
CA TYR A 126 -12.75 -8.72 3.85
C TYR A 126 -12.45 -10.18 4.14
N SER A 127 -12.53 -11.04 3.13
CA SER A 127 -11.83 -12.32 3.21
C SER A 127 -10.36 -12.13 2.85
N VAL A 128 -9.48 -12.94 3.46
CA VAL A 128 -8.06 -13.00 3.10
C VAL A 128 -7.92 -13.40 1.63
N ASP A 129 -8.72 -14.37 1.16
CA ASP A 129 -8.68 -14.84 -0.23
C ASP A 129 -9.06 -13.76 -1.24
N ASP A 130 -10.03 -12.89 -0.93
CA ASP A 130 -10.35 -11.76 -1.80
C ASP A 130 -9.20 -10.78 -1.88
N LEU A 131 -8.61 -10.42 -0.74
CA LEU A 131 -7.49 -9.47 -0.70
C LEU A 131 -6.21 -10.00 -1.36
N ARG A 132 -6.02 -11.32 -1.40
CA ARG A 132 -4.95 -11.99 -2.17
C ARG A 132 -5.11 -11.81 -3.69
N GLN A 133 -6.31 -11.50 -4.17
CA GLN A 133 -6.58 -11.28 -5.60
C GLN A 133 -6.29 -9.84 -6.08
N TYR A 134 -5.81 -8.97 -5.19
CA TYR A 134 -5.47 -7.59 -5.52
C TYR A 134 -3.95 -7.34 -5.48
N PRO A 135 -3.11 -8.02 -6.29
CA PRO A 135 -1.70 -7.70 -6.32
C PRO A 135 -1.48 -6.30 -6.91
N ARG A 136 -0.87 -5.43 -6.12
CA ARG A 136 -0.50 -4.07 -6.54
C ARG A 136 0.93 -3.78 -6.14
N GLY A 137 1.54 -2.84 -6.85
CA GLY A 137 2.87 -2.36 -6.50
C GLY A 137 3.97 -3.37 -6.79
N TYR A 138 3.91 -4.09 -7.91
CA TYR A 138 5.04 -4.91 -8.38
C TYR A 138 6.25 -4.00 -8.67
N GLY A 139 7.08 -3.84 -7.64
CA GLY A 139 8.29 -3.04 -7.66
C GLY A 139 9.49 -3.93 -7.37
N LYS A 140 10.58 -3.67 -8.09
CA LYS A 140 11.88 -4.31 -7.86
C LYS A 140 12.83 -3.28 -7.28
N SER A 141 13.52 -3.67 -6.22
CA SER A 141 14.66 -2.93 -5.69
C SER A 141 15.92 -3.79 -5.76
N GLY A 142 17.08 -3.15 -5.88
CA GLY A 142 18.38 -3.79 -6.10
C GLY A 142 19.05 -3.28 -7.38
N GLY A 143 19.97 -4.08 -7.92
CA GLY A 143 20.79 -3.74 -9.09
C GLY A 143 22.30 -3.81 -8.79
N GLY A 144 23.11 -4.08 -9.81
CA GLY A 144 24.54 -4.34 -9.63
C GLY A 144 24.80 -5.61 -8.80
N ASP A 145 25.55 -5.48 -7.71
CA ASP A 145 25.91 -6.60 -6.81
C ASP A 145 24.83 -6.91 -5.74
N GLN A 146 23.73 -6.14 -5.70
CA GLN A 146 22.67 -6.33 -4.69
C GLN A 146 21.63 -7.35 -5.15
N LYS A 147 21.26 -8.29 -4.25
CA LYS A 147 20.16 -9.24 -4.47
C LYS A 147 18.86 -8.46 -4.74
N THR A 148 18.15 -8.85 -5.81
CA THR A 148 16.85 -8.24 -6.14
C THR A 148 15.85 -8.57 -5.04
N THR A 149 15.10 -7.55 -4.60
CA THR A 149 13.94 -7.71 -3.72
C THR A 149 12.70 -7.21 -4.45
N ILE A 150 11.66 -8.03 -4.48
CA ILE A 150 10.37 -7.74 -5.09
C ILE A 150 9.37 -7.45 -3.96
N GLY A 151 8.52 -6.45 -4.16
CA GLY A 151 7.40 -6.20 -3.24
C GLY A 151 6.47 -7.40 -3.16
N ASN A 152 6.34 -8.00 -1.97
CA ASN A 152 5.52 -9.20 -1.76
C ASN A 152 4.09 -8.96 -2.23
N SER A 153 3.50 -7.80 -1.95
CA SER A 153 2.15 -7.44 -2.41
C SER A 153 1.95 -7.44 -3.93
N GLY A 154 3.02 -7.30 -4.72
CA GLY A 154 2.94 -7.46 -6.17
C GLY A 154 2.74 -8.90 -6.64
N ILE A 155 3.01 -9.89 -5.79
CA ILE A 155 2.87 -11.32 -6.09
C ILE A 155 1.75 -11.95 -5.25
N LEU A 156 1.74 -11.66 -3.94
CA LEU A 156 0.91 -12.33 -2.94
C LEU A 156 -0.45 -11.64 -2.70
N GLY A 157 -0.63 -10.40 -3.19
CA GLY A 157 -1.83 -9.61 -2.97
C GLY A 157 -1.72 -8.62 -1.80
N ALA A 158 -2.82 -7.94 -1.49
CA ALA A 158 -2.84 -6.87 -0.48
C ALA A 158 -2.54 -7.39 0.94
N VAL A 159 -2.94 -8.62 1.23
CA VAL A 159 -2.60 -9.40 2.43
C VAL A 159 -2.33 -10.84 2.04
N TYR A 160 -1.63 -11.57 2.89
CA TYR A 160 -1.25 -12.96 2.67
C TYR A 160 -0.97 -13.67 4.00
N PRO A 161 -1.25 -14.99 4.10
CA PRO A 161 -0.92 -15.79 5.29
C PRO A 161 0.55 -15.66 5.70
N GLY A 162 0.80 -15.64 7.01
CA GLY A 162 2.12 -15.46 7.63
C GLY A 162 2.68 -14.05 7.54
N GLY A 163 1.94 -13.10 6.95
CA GLY A 163 2.36 -11.72 6.74
C GLY A 163 2.16 -10.81 7.95
N ASP A 164 2.98 -9.75 7.99
CA ASP A 164 2.85 -8.62 8.91
C ASP A 164 2.38 -7.39 8.14
N PHE A 165 1.39 -6.68 8.68
CA PHE A 165 0.73 -5.58 7.98
C PHE A 165 0.51 -4.37 8.89
N ILE A 166 0.57 -3.18 8.28
CA ILE A 166 -0.03 -1.97 8.83
C ILE A 166 -1.20 -1.58 7.94
N TRP A 167 -2.24 -0.98 8.49
CA TRP A 167 -3.33 -0.42 7.70
C TRP A 167 -3.61 1.04 8.03
N SER A 168 -4.33 1.71 7.15
CA SER A 168 -4.84 3.05 7.37
C SER A 168 -6.19 3.24 6.71
N VAL A 169 -6.94 4.22 7.19
CA VAL A 169 -8.22 4.63 6.66
C VAL A 169 -8.21 6.12 6.37
N ARG A 170 -8.71 6.48 5.19
CA ARG A 170 -8.87 7.86 4.73
C ARG A 170 -10.33 8.23 4.73
N ALA A 171 -10.66 9.39 5.28
CA ALA A 171 -12.02 9.92 5.37
C ALA A 171 -12.25 10.97 4.28
N TYR A 172 -13.35 10.85 3.52
CA TYR A 172 -13.67 11.73 2.41
C TYR A 172 -15.06 12.35 2.57
N ASP A 173 -15.24 13.58 2.08
CA ASP A 173 -16.56 14.20 1.97
C ASP A 173 -17.35 13.69 0.75
N ALA A 174 -18.61 14.12 0.63
CA ALA A 174 -19.50 13.74 -0.48
C ALA A 174 -19.01 14.18 -1.87
N LYS A 175 -18.07 15.13 -1.94
CA LYS A 175 -17.47 15.62 -3.19
C LYS A 175 -16.16 14.88 -3.51
N GLY A 176 -15.73 13.94 -2.66
CA GLY A 176 -14.50 13.19 -2.80
C GLY A 176 -13.26 13.95 -2.34
N LYS A 177 -13.42 15.03 -1.56
CA LYS A 177 -12.29 15.73 -0.93
C LYS A 177 -11.81 14.91 0.28
N LEU A 178 -10.52 14.63 0.35
CA LEU A 178 -9.88 14.03 1.53
C LEU A 178 -9.99 15.00 2.71
N LEU A 179 -10.57 14.54 3.82
CA LEU A 179 -10.74 15.29 5.05
C LEU A 179 -9.62 14.99 6.05
N SER A 180 -9.30 13.71 6.23
CA SER A 180 -8.26 13.24 7.14
C SER A 180 -7.87 11.80 6.83
N SER A 181 -6.80 11.32 7.46
CA SER A 181 -6.31 9.94 7.40
C SER A 181 -5.95 9.46 8.80
N SER A 182 -6.05 8.16 9.05
CA SER A 182 -5.39 7.53 10.20
C SER A 182 -3.91 7.26 9.96
N GLY A 183 -3.50 7.21 8.68
CA GLY A 183 -2.10 7.16 8.30
C GLY A 183 -1.41 8.50 8.52
N GLY A 184 -0.09 8.51 8.58
CA GLY A 184 0.71 9.73 8.74
C GLY A 184 1.95 9.50 9.59
N TYR A 185 2.25 10.46 10.46
CA TYR A 185 3.38 10.41 11.37
C TYR A 185 3.04 9.49 12.55
N TYR A 186 3.26 8.19 12.41
CA TYR A 186 3.26 7.31 13.57
C TYR A 186 4.45 7.67 14.45
N THR A 187 4.16 8.27 15.60
CA THR A 187 5.20 8.59 16.57
C THR A 187 5.28 7.47 17.61
N LEU A 188 6.40 7.35 18.30
CA LEU A 188 6.50 6.41 19.43
C LEU A 188 5.55 6.75 20.59
N LEU A 189 4.84 7.89 20.52
CA LEU A 189 3.83 8.31 21.49
C LEU A 189 2.45 7.68 21.20
N ASP A 190 2.26 7.12 20.01
CA ASP A 190 1.01 6.45 19.64
C ASP A 190 0.83 5.17 20.44
N ARG A 191 -0.25 5.14 21.22
CA ARG A 191 -0.63 3.97 22.04
C ARG A 191 -1.35 2.89 21.25
N VAL A 192 -1.86 3.25 20.07
CA VAL A 192 -2.61 2.37 19.18
C VAL A 192 -1.91 2.38 17.84
N GLN A 193 -1.28 1.27 17.49
CA GLN A 193 -0.64 1.08 16.19
C GLN A 193 -1.56 0.21 15.33
N PRO A 194 -1.94 0.61 14.11
CA PRO A 194 -2.76 -0.21 13.21
C PRO A 194 -1.93 -1.34 12.58
N PHE A 195 -1.21 -2.09 13.41
CA PHE A 195 -0.38 -3.22 13.03
C PHE A 195 -1.10 -4.51 13.40
N PHE A 196 -1.10 -5.48 12.49
CA PHE A 196 -1.60 -6.84 12.71
C PHE A 196 -0.76 -7.87 11.95
N SER A 197 -0.92 -9.14 12.33
CA SER A 197 -0.30 -10.27 11.64
C SER A 197 -1.38 -11.29 11.29
N LEU A 198 -1.21 -12.00 10.17
CA LEU A 198 -2.01 -13.18 9.84
C LEU A 198 -1.30 -14.45 10.30
N ASP A 199 -2.05 -15.46 10.73
CA ASP A 199 -1.51 -16.81 10.89
C ASP A 199 -1.04 -17.39 9.54
N ASP A 200 -0.38 -18.55 9.58
CA ASP A 200 0.12 -19.24 8.40
C ASP A 200 -0.91 -20.21 7.79
N GLU A 201 -2.17 -20.16 8.22
CA GLU A 201 -3.22 -21.01 7.67
C GLU A 201 -3.49 -20.64 6.19
N GLY A 202 -3.46 -21.64 5.31
CA GLY A 202 -3.64 -21.42 3.86
C GLY A 202 -2.41 -20.83 3.15
N MET A 203 -1.25 -20.76 3.81
CA MET A 203 0.02 -20.40 3.19
C MET A 203 0.50 -21.54 2.26
N LEU A 204 0.81 -21.20 1.01
CA LEU A 204 1.51 -22.08 0.07
C LEU A 204 3.01 -22.05 0.30
N GLU A 205 3.71 -23.11 -0.12
CA GLU A 205 5.17 -23.12 -0.06
C GLU A 205 5.77 -22.04 -0.98
N GLY A 206 5.13 -21.78 -2.12
CA GLY A 206 5.47 -20.65 -2.98
C GLY A 206 5.40 -19.30 -2.26
N ASP A 207 4.42 -19.08 -1.37
CA ASP A 207 4.27 -17.83 -0.61
C ASP A 207 5.45 -17.62 0.33
N ARG A 208 5.77 -18.66 1.11
CA ARG A 208 6.90 -18.67 2.05
C ARG A 208 8.21 -18.32 1.32
N LEU A 209 8.44 -18.94 0.17
CA LEU A 209 9.65 -18.71 -0.63
C LEU A 209 9.70 -17.30 -1.24
N VAL A 210 8.55 -16.72 -1.63
CA VAL A 210 8.48 -15.31 -2.05
C VAL A 210 8.89 -14.39 -0.90
N MET A 211 8.36 -14.62 0.31
CA MET A 211 8.69 -13.82 1.49
C MET A 211 10.18 -13.91 1.89
N GLU A 212 10.85 -15.00 1.56
CA GLU A 212 12.29 -15.21 1.76
C GLU A 212 13.16 -14.64 0.62
N GLY A 213 12.52 -14.17 -0.46
CA GLY A 213 13.18 -13.70 -1.67
C GLY A 213 13.86 -14.82 -2.46
N SER A 214 13.37 -16.06 -2.36
CA SER A 214 13.83 -17.24 -3.09
C SER A 214 12.95 -17.48 -4.31
N TYR A 215 12.96 -16.54 -5.26
CA TYR A 215 11.97 -16.48 -6.35
C TYR A 215 12.04 -17.67 -7.33
N GLU A 216 13.23 -18.20 -7.64
CA GLU A 216 13.34 -19.38 -8.50
C GLU A 216 12.78 -20.64 -7.84
N GLU A 217 12.93 -20.76 -6.52
CA GLU A 217 12.33 -21.85 -5.74
C GLU A 217 10.82 -21.65 -5.65
N ALA A 218 10.36 -20.42 -5.42
CA ALA A 218 8.95 -20.08 -5.38
C ALA A 218 8.25 -20.44 -6.69
N ILE A 219 8.84 -20.14 -7.86
CA ILE A 219 8.29 -20.54 -9.16
C ILE A 219 8.09 -22.05 -9.23
N ARG A 220 9.08 -22.85 -8.80
CA ARG A 220 8.96 -24.32 -8.83
C ARG A 220 7.87 -24.82 -7.87
N ALA A 221 7.77 -24.22 -6.68
CA ALA A 221 6.73 -24.55 -5.72
C ALA A 221 5.34 -24.25 -6.31
N TYR A 222 5.11 -23.03 -6.81
CA TYR A 222 3.83 -22.68 -7.43
C TYR A 222 3.51 -23.52 -8.66
N GLU A 223 4.50 -23.87 -9.50
CA GLU A 223 4.27 -24.78 -10.63
C GLU A 223 3.70 -26.13 -10.16
N SER A 224 4.21 -26.66 -9.05
CA SER A 224 3.68 -27.89 -8.43
C SER A 224 2.32 -27.71 -7.76
N GLU A 225 2.05 -26.52 -7.23
CA GLU A 225 0.81 -26.17 -6.52
C GLU A 225 -0.31 -25.68 -7.46
N SER A 226 -0.01 -25.40 -8.73
CA SER A 226 -0.91 -24.75 -9.69
C SER A 226 -2.07 -25.60 -10.21
N ALA A 227 -2.05 -26.92 -9.96
CA ALA A 227 -3.08 -27.82 -10.46
C ALA A 227 -4.44 -27.54 -9.79
N GLY A 228 -5.30 -26.79 -10.48
CA GLY A 228 -6.61 -26.36 -9.97
C GLY A 228 -6.53 -25.22 -8.95
N ASN A 229 -5.39 -24.51 -8.89
CA ASN A 229 -5.17 -23.40 -7.97
C ASN A 229 -4.92 -22.10 -8.75
N ASP A 230 -5.98 -21.31 -8.89
CA ASP A 230 -5.95 -20.03 -9.61
C ASP A 230 -5.01 -19.01 -8.96
N TYR A 231 -4.86 -19.05 -7.64
CA TYR A 231 -3.93 -18.17 -6.94
C TYR A 231 -2.47 -18.48 -7.31
N ALA A 232 -2.06 -19.75 -7.30
CA ALA A 232 -0.71 -20.15 -7.70
C ALA A 232 -0.43 -19.79 -9.18
N LEU A 233 -1.43 -19.95 -10.06
CA LEU A 233 -1.34 -19.50 -11.45
C LEU A 233 -1.16 -17.98 -11.56
N ARG A 234 -1.87 -17.20 -10.75
CA ARG A 234 -1.74 -15.74 -10.69
C ARG A 234 -0.35 -15.31 -10.21
N ALA A 235 0.18 -15.92 -9.14
CA ALA A 235 1.53 -15.64 -8.65
C ALA A 235 2.60 -15.93 -9.72
N LEU A 236 2.49 -17.08 -10.40
CA LEU A 236 3.34 -17.44 -11.54
C LEU A 236 3.24 -16.42 -12.69
N ALA A 237 2.02 -15.99 -13.02
CA ALA A 237 1.79 -14.98 -14.04
C ALA A 237 2.46 -13.65 -13.69
N MET A 238 2.37 -13.18 -12.44
CA MET A 238 2.97 -11.92 -12.02
C MET A 238 4.50 -11.98 -12.09
N MET A 239 5.09 -13.06 -11.57
CA MET A 239 6.53 -13.26 -11.66
C MET A 239 7.02 -13.40 -13.10
N ALA A 240 6.25 -14.07 -13.97
CA ALA A 240 6.57 -14.16 -15.39
C ALA A 240 6.44 -12.80 -16.08
N LEU A 241 5.35 -12.07 -15.86
CA LEU A 241 5.05 -10.82 -16.56
C LEU A 241 6.11 -9.76 -16.26
N HIS A 242 6.52 -9.67 -15.01
CA HIS A 242 7.42 -8.61 -14.57
C HIS A 242 8.86 -9.06 -14.46
N GLY A 243 9.14 -10.36 -14.39
CA GLY A 243 10.46 -10.93 -14.15
C GLY A 243 10.85 -10.95 -12.66
N ILE A 244 11.88 -11.72 -12.33
CA ILE A 244 12.28 -11.97 -10.92
C ILE A 244 13.62 -11.36 -10.51
N THR A 245 14.39 -10.82 -11.46
CA THR A 245 15.61 -10.05 -11.20
C THR A 245 15.47 -8.61 -11.65
N PHE A 246 16.34 -7.72 -11.18
CA PHE A 246 16.26 -6.28 -11.48
C PHE A 246 16.28 -5.97 -12.99
N GLU A 247 17.16 -6.64 -13.75
CA GLU A 247 17.30 -6.43 -15.20
C GLU A 247 16.28 -7.22 -16.03
N ASP A 248 15.71 -8.28 -15.44
CA ASP A 248 14.72 -9.13 -16.10
C ASP A 248 13.45 -8.33 -16.37
N GLN A 249 13.12 -8.15 -17.65
CA GLN A 249 11.91 -7.43 -18.06
C GLN A 249 10.67 -8.33 -18.05
N GLY A 250 10.80 -9.61 -17.72
CA GLY A 250 9.73 -10.59 -17.77
C GLY A 250 9.45 -11.14 -19.18
N ASP A 251 8.59 -12.15 -19.20
CA ASP A 251 8.13 -12.88 -20.37
C ASP A 251 6.58 -12.78 -20.45
N PRO A 252 6.05 -11.83 -21.24
CA PRO A 252 4.61 -11.68 -21.42
C PRO A 252 3.93 -12.93 -21.99
N GLY A 253 4.63 -13.72 -22.82
CA GLY A 253 4.09 -14.97 -23.38
C GLY A 253 3.90 -16.03 -22.30
N LYS A 254 4.90 -16.21 -21.42
CA LYS A 254 4.80 -17.10 -20.27
C LYS A 254 3.74 -16.61 -19.27
N ALA A 255 3.61 -15.30 -19.07
CA ALA A 255 2.54 -14.73 -18.24
C ALA A 255 1.15 -15.07 -18.79
N LEU A 256 0.91 -14.85 -20.10
CA LEU A 256 -0.35 -15.21 -20.76
C LEU A 256 -0.66 -16.70 -20.67
N PHE A 257 0.35 -17.56 -20.73
CA PHE A 257 0.16 -19.01 -20.55
C PHE A 257 -0.45 -19.35 -19.18
N TYR A 258 -0.01 -18.69 -18.09
CA TYR A 258 -0.58 -18.92 -16.77
C TYR A 258 -1.93 -18.21 -16.60
N LEU A 259 -2.05 -16.95 -17.02
CA LEU A 259 -3.29 -16.16 -16.89
C LEU A 259 -4.47 -16.84 -17.59
N ASN A 260 -4.25 -17.40 -18.78
CA ASN A 260 -5.31 -18.08 -19.54
C ASN A 260 -5.75 -19.43 -18.95
N LYS A 261 -5.07 -19.93 -17.91
CA LYS A 261 -5.44 -21.15 -17.18
C LYS A 261 -6.27 -20.87 -15.93
N ILE A 262 -6.33 -19.62 -15.49
CA ILE A 262 -7.15 -19.21 -14.35
C ILE A 262 -8.61 -19.47 -14.72
N ALA A 263 -9.31 -20.27 -13.91
CA ALA A 263 -10.67 -20.68 -14.18
C ALA A 263 -11.66 -19.53 -13.98
N ASP A 264 -11.44 -18.70 -12.94
CA ASP A 264 -12.24 -17.52 -12.64
C ASP A 264 -11.36 -16.25 -12.56
N PRO A 265 -11.09 -15.59 -13.71
CA PRO A 265 -10.20 -14.45 -13.74
C PRO A 265 -10.83 -13.22 -13.08
N SER A 266 -10.11 -12.63 -12.12
CA SER A 266 -10.50 -11.38 -11.49
C SER A 266 -10.40 -10.20 -12.47
N PRO A 267 -11.00 -9.03 -12.17
CA PRO A 267 -10.79 -7.82 -12.97
C PRO A 267 -9.31 -7.45 -13.14
N TYR A 268 -8.48 -7.77 -12.15
CA TYR A 268 -7.03 -7.57 -12.20
C TYR A 268 -6.37 -8.54 -13.19
N ASP A 269 -6.77 -9.81 -13.19
CA ASP A 269 -6.24 -10.80 -14.14
C ASP A 269 -6.53 -10.38 -15.58
N LEU A 270 -7.76 -9.92 -15.84
CA LEU A 270 -8.16 -9.41 -17.15
C LEU A 270 -7.36 -8.17 -17.57
N GLN A 271 -7.00 -7.30 -16.63
CA GLN A 271 -6.10 -6.18 -16.90
C GLN A 271 -4.69 -6.66 -17.23
N SER A 272 -4.19 -7.64 -16.50
CA SER A 272 -2.86 -8.22 -16.69
C SER A 272 -2.76 -8.94 -18.04
N ILE A 273 -3.81 -9.64 -18.46
CA ILE A 273 -3.92 -10.24 -19.80
C ILE A 273 -3.76 -9.17 -20.87
N ARG A 274 -4.55 -8.09 -20.81
CA ARG A 274 -4.45 -6.97 -21.78
C ARG A 274 -3.04 -6.37 -21.80
N SER A 275 -2.44 -6.13 -20.63
CA SER A 275 -1.09 -5.59 -20.53
C SER A 275 -0.04 -6.51 -21.15
N ALA A 276 -0.17 -7.82 -20.93
CA ALA A 276 0.74 -8.82 -21.50
C ALA A 276 0.60 -8.93 -23.03
N GLU A 277 -0.63 -8.91 -23.56
CA GLU A 277 -0.91 -8.89 -25.01
C GLU A 277 -0.31 -7.64 -25.69
N GLU A 278 -0.52 -6.47 -25.09
CA GLU A 278 0.05 -5.21 -25.60
C GLU A 278 1.58 -5.28 -25.65
N ARG A 279 2.22 -5.78 -24.60
CA ARG A 279 3.69 -5.92 -24.55
C ARG A 279 4.22 -6.93 -25.56
N GLN A 280 3.52 -8.03 -25.81
CA GLN A 280 3.90 -9.03 -26.80
C GLN A 280 3.77 -8.49 -28.24
N SER A 281 2.83 -7.58 -28.46
CA SER A 281 2.58 -6.96 -29.77
C SER A 281 3.56 -5.84 -30.15
N ARG A 282 4.40 -5.39 -29.21
CA ARG A 282 5.41 -4.35 -29.48
C ARG A 282 6.58 -4.96 -30.28
N PRO A 283 6.96 -4.35 -31.42
CA PRO A 283 8.05 -4.82 -32.27
C PRO A 283 9.43 -4.65 -31.63
#